data_AF-A4CPW9-F1
#
_entry.id   AF-A4CPW9-F1
#
_cell.length_a   1.000
_cell.length_b   1.000
_cell.length_c   1.000
_cell.angle_alpha   90.00
_cell.angle_beta   90.00
_cell.angle_gamma   90.00
#
_symmetry.space_group_name_H-M   'P 1'
#
loop_
_entity.id
_entity.type
_entity.pdbx_description
1 polymer ?
#
loop_
_entity_poly.entity_id
_entity_poly.type
_entity_poly.pdbx_seq_one_letter_code
_entity_poly.pdbx_strand_id
1 'polypeptide(L)'
;MNKIGQRFEEIMNDNSLNYRTFAEVLGVSDVAVRNIIKGKSNPKFDLLSALVGKYPKINSHWLLTGKGEKYTTIKGHTLSNASVQELAEYVVGNQKIFLEDPLFNQFVEKLTYKRMWEIDKSDKQ
;
A
#
# COMPACT_ATOMS: atom_id res chain seq x y z
N MET A 1 2.94 -26.10 1.82
CA MET A 1 2.61 -25.04 0.82
C MET A 1 1.33 -24.35 1.28
N ASN A 2 1.36 -23.05 1.57
CA ASN A 2 0.16 -22.28 1.92
C ASN A 2 -0.64 -22.00 0.62
N LYS A 3 -1.86 -22.54 0.50
CA LYS A 3 -2.69 -22.44 -0.72
C LYS A 3 -3.47 -21.11 -0.73
N ILE A 4 -3.76 -20.59 -1.91
CA ILE A 4 -4.50 -19.31 -2.06
C ILE A 4 -5.86 -19.30 -1.33
N GLY A 5 -6.51 -20.46 -1.21
CA GLY A 5 -7.74 -20.61 -0.43
C GLY A 5 -7.59 -20.24 1.06
N GLN A 6 -6.46 -20.57 1.69
CA GLN A 6 -6.20 -20.23 3.08
C GLN A 6 -6.09 -18.71 3.26
N ARG A 7 -5.50 -18.01 2.27
CA ARG A 7 -5.41 -16.55 2.29
C ARG A 7 -6.76 -15.87 2.08
N PHE A 8 -7.66 -16.45 1.29
CA PHE A 8 -9.05 -16.00 1.21
C PHE A 8 -9.77 -16.16 2.55
N GLU A 9 -9.60 -17.30 3.22
CA GLU A 9 -10.16 -17.54 4.55
C GLU A 9 -9.61 -16.58 5.60
N GLU A 10 -8.31 -16.33 5.60
CA GLU A 10 -7.68 -15.36 6.49
C GLU A 10 -8.19 -13.93 6.26
N ILE A 11 -8.43 -13.51 5.00
CA ILE A 11 -8.97 -12.18 4.72
C ILE A 11 -10.43 -12.09 5.18
N MET A 12 -11.22 -13.14 4.94
CA MET A 12 -12.61 -13.22 5.39
C MET A 12 -12.69 -13.10 6.92
N ASN A 13 -11.87 -13.87 7.65
CA ASN A 13 -11.86 -13.91 9.11
C ASN A 13 -11.37 -12.60 9.73
N ASP A 14 -10.32 -11.97 9.18
CA ASP A 14 -9.83 -10.68 9.67
C ASP A 14 -10.86 -9.56 9.57
N ASN A 15 -11.81 -9.68 8.64
CA ASN A 15 -12.92 -8.75 8.48
C ASN A 15 -14.19 -9.21 9.21
N SER A 16 -14.13 -10.28 10.02
CA SER A 16 -15.27 -10.87 10.75
C SER A 16 -16.46 -11.21 9.84
N LEU A 17 -16.18 -11.63 8.60
CA LEU A 17 -17.20 -11.98 7.62
C LEU A 17 -17.45 -13.48 7.60
N ASN A 18 -18.68 -13.87 7.28
CA ASN A 18 -18.99 -15.25 6.90
C ASN A 18 -18.88 -15.42 5.36
N TYR A 19 -18.90 -16.67 4.89
CA TYR A 19 -18.76 -16.98 3.47
C TYR A 19 -19.76 -16.25 2.56
N ARG A 20 -21.02 -16.10 2.99
CA ARG A 20 -22.07 -15.43 2.22
C ARG A 20 -21.76 -13.95 2.06
N THR A 21 -21.53 -13.24 3.17
CA THR A 21 -21.26 -11.80 3.14
C THR A 21 -19.96 -11.50 2.40
N PHE A 22 -18.94 -12.35 2.55
CA PHE A 22 -17.69 -12.22 1.81
C PHE A 22 -17.88 -12.41 0.30
N ALA A 23 -18.70 -13.39 -0.11
CA ALA A 23 -19.03 -13.59 -1.52
C ALA A 23 -19.82 -12.42 -2.11
N GLU A 24 -20.78 -11.86 -1.35
CA GLU A 24 -21.54 -10.67 -1.73
C GLU A 24 -20.62 -9.46 -1.97
N VAL A 25 -19.65 -9.21 -1.07
CA VAL A 25 -18.64 -8.14 -1.22
C VAL A 25 -17.81 -8.31 -2.50
N LEU A 26 -17.47 -9.55 -2.84
CA LEU A 26 -16.67 -9.91 -4.01
C LEU A 26 -17.49 -10.08 -5.30
N GLY A 27 -18.82 -9.95 -5.23
CA GLY A 27 -19.70 -10.09 -6.40
C GLY A 27 -19.78 -11.51 -6.97
N VAL A 28 -19.59 -12.54 -6.14
CA VAL A 28 -19.63 -13.95 -6.55
C VAL A 28 -20.58 -14.77 -5.67
N SER A 29 -20.79 -16.04 -6.01
CA SER A 29 -21.61 -16.94 -5.19
C SER A 29 -20.86 -17.47 -3.97
N ASP A 30 -21.59 -17.72 -2.88
CA ASP A 30 -21.07 -18.37 -1.66
C ASP A 30 -20.36 -19.70 -1.96
N VAL A 31 -20.92 -20.49 -2.89
CA VAL A 31 -20.32 -21.75 -3.35
C VAL A 31 -18.94 -21.54 -3.98
N ALA A 32 -18.74 -20.49 -4.77
CA ALA A 32 -17.46 -20.20 -5.39
C ALA A 32 -16.38 -19.91 -4.32
N VAL A 33 -16.69 -19.07 -3.34
CA VAL A 33 -15.79 -18.76 -2.22
C VAL A 33 -15.46 -20.01 -1.42
N ARG A 34 -16.46 -20.83 -1.05
CA ARG A 34 -16.22 -22.09 -0.30
C ARG A 34 -15.34 -23.06 -1.07
N ASN A 35 -15.52 -23.19 -2.37
CA ASN A 35 -14.71 -24.07 -3.20
C ASN A 35 -13.25 -23.58 -3.29
N ILE A 36 -13.03 -22.26 -3.33
CA ILE A 36 -11.68 -21.68 -3.29
C ILE A 36 -11.01 -21.95 -1.94
N ILE A 37 -11.70 -21.67 -0.83
CA ILE A 37 -11.17 -21.87 0.52
C ILE A 37 -10.83 -23.35 0.75
N LYS A 38 -11.70 -24.28 0.33
CA LYS A 38 -11.45 -25.73 0.40
C LYS A 38 -10.44 -26.24 -0.64
N GLY A 39 -9.91 -25.38 -1.51
CA GLY A 39 -8.94 -25.75 -2.55
C GLY A 39 -9.51 -26.66 -3.65
N LYS A 40 -10.84 -26.67 -3.83
CA LYS A 40 -11.52 -27.39 -4.91
C LYS A 40 -11.45 -26.65 -6.25
N SER A 41 -11.25 -25.33 -6.22
CA SER A 41 -11.10 -24.49 -7.40
C SER A 41 -10.12 -23.35 -7.16
N ASN A 42 -9.43 -22.89 -8.21
CA ASN A 42 -8.62 -21.69 -8.14
C ASN A 42 -9.47 -20.44 -8.43
N PRO A 43 -9.19 -19.29 -7.79
CA PRO A 43 -9.83 -18.03 -8.14
C PRO A 43 -9.40 -17.60 -9.55
N LYS A 44 -10.35 -17.09 -10.34
CA LYS A 44 -10.05 -16.44 -11.61
C LYS A 44 -9.50 -15.04 -11.37
N PHE A 45 -8.89 -14.45 -12.41
CA PHE A 45 -8.36 -13.10 -12.37
C PHE A 45 -9.39 -12.07 -11.86
N ASP A 46 -10.62 -12.11 -12.35
CA ASP A 46 -11.68 -11.16 -11.94
C ASP A 46 -11.94 -11.17 -10.44
N LEU A 47 -11.90 -12.35 -9.82
CA LEU A 47 -12.12 -12.50 -8.38
C LEU A 47 -10.91 -12.01 -7.57
N LEU A 48 -9.70 -12.22 -8.06
CA LEU A 48 -8.49 -11.66 -7.44
C LEU A 48 -8.50 -10.12 -7.52
N SER A 49 -8.88 -9.58 -8.67
CA SER A 49 -9.02 -8.14 -8.89
C SER A 49 -10.10 -7.53 -8.02
N ALA A 50 -11.26 -8.19 -7.90
CA ALA A 50 -12.32 -7.77 -6.98
C ALA A 50 -11.84 -7.76 -5.52
N LEU A 51 -11.10 -8.79 -5.10
CA LEU A 51 -10.58 -8.89 -3.74
C LEU A 51 -9.57 -7.78 -3.44
N VAL A 52 -8.56 -7.58 -4.30
CA VAL A 52 -7.58 -6.51 -4.10
C VAL A 52 -8.24 -5.12 -4.17
N GLY A 53 -9.24 -4.94 -5.05
CA GLY A 53 -10.00 -3.69 -5.14
C GLY A 53 -10.85 -3.38 -3.90
N LYS A 54 -11.46 -4.39 -3.28
CA LYS A 54 -12.25 -4.23 -2.03
C LYS A 54 -11.38 -4.13 -0.78
N TYR A 55 -10.20 -4.75 -0.80
CA TYR A 55 -9.27 -4.77 0.32
C TYR A 55 -7.91 -4.18 -0.09
N PRO A 56 -7.82 -2.84 -0.32
CA PRO A 56 -6.61 -2.20 -0.84
C PRO A 56 -5.40 -2.28 0.11
N LYS A 57 -5.64 -2.61 1.39
CA LYS A 57 -4.58 -2.85 2.38
C LYS A 57 -3.94 -4.24 2.25
N ILE A 58 -4.50 -5.15 1.44
CA ILE A 58 -3.93 -6.48 1.25
C ILE A 58 -2.79 -6.40 0.24
N ASN A 59 -1.66 -6.96 0.61
CA ASN A 59 -0.51 -7.07 -0.27
C ASN A 59 -0.77 -8.13 -1.36
N SER A 60 -0.84 -7.70 -2.62
CA SER A 60 -1.06 -8.57 -3.76
C SER A 60 0.06 -9.61 -3.94
N HIS A 61 1.32 -9.27 -3.63
CA HIS A 61 2.43 -10.21 -3.66
C HIS A 61 2.21 -11.34 -2.65
N TRP A 62 1.79 -11.02 -1.42
CA TRP A 62 1.46 -12.02 -0.41
C TRP A 62 0.25 -12.86 -0.82
N LEU A 63 -0.80 -12.24 -1.35
CA LEU A 63 -1.99 -12.96 -1.82
C LEU A 63 -1.64 -13.99 -2.91
N LEU A 64 -0.77 -13.65 -3.85
CA LEU A 64 -0.43 -14.52 -4.97
C LEU A 64 0.61 -15.57 -4.58
N THR A 65 1.66 -15.18 -3.85
CA THR A 65 2.83 -16.04 -3.61
C THR A 65 2.85 -16.70 -2.24
N GLY A 66 2.08 -16.18 -1.28
CA GLY A 66 2.15 -16.54 0.13
C GLY A 66 3.42 -16.06 0.84
N LYS A 67 4.20 -15.15 0.23
CA LYS A 67 5.45 -14.61 0.78
C LYS A 67 5.29 -13.13 1.15
N GLY A 68 6.05 -12.70 2.16
CA GLY A 68 6.05 -11.33 2.65
C GLY A 68 4.91 -11.02 3.63
N GLU A 69 4.71 -9.73 3.89
CA GLU A 69 3.68 -9.25 4.81
C GLU A 69 2.29 -9.28 4.16
N LYS A 70 1.28 -9.75 4.93
CA LYS A 70 -0.12 -9.81 4.50
C LYS A 70 -0.69 -8.44 4.17
N TYR A 71 -0.39 -7.47 5.01
CA TYR A 71 -0.90 -6.12 4.88
C TYR A 71 0.17 -5.20 4.30
N THR A 72 -0.23 -4.36 3.34
CA THR A 72 0.57 -3.22 2.92
C THR A 72 0.63 -2.29 4.13
N THR A 73 1.79 -2.23 4.78
CA THR A 73 2.03 -1.11 5.69
C THR A 73 2.06 0.13 4.82
N ILE A 74 1.24 1.14 5.12
CA ILE A 74 1.50 2.51 4.68
C ILE A 74 2.67 3.02 5.53
N LYS A 75 3.80 2.31 5.51
CA LYS A 75 5.09 2.92 5.73
C LYS A 75 5.42 3.39 4.33
N GLY A 76 5.36 4.72 4.14
CA GLY A 76 5.44 5.38 2.83
C GLY A 76 6.43 4.67 1.93
N HIS A 77 6.05 4.48 0.65
CA HIS A 77 6.85 3.79 -0.37
C HIS A 77 8.31 3.81 0.04
N THR A 78 8.83 2.66 0.48
CA THR A 78 10.21 2.61 0.91
C THR A 78 11.01 3.02 -0.32
N LEU A 79 11.47 4.27 -0.32
CA LEU A 79 12.54 4.77 -1.18
C LEU A 79 13.85 4.11 -0.71
N SER A 80 13.82 2.82 -0.35
CA SER A 80 14.94 2.11 0.27
C SER A 80 16.10 1.95 -0.69
N ASN A 81 15.88 2.19 -1.99
CA ASN A 81 16.88 2.06 -3.03
C ASN A 81 17.09 3.34 -3.84
N ALA A 82 16.30 4.41 -3.61
CA ALA A 82 16.53 5.68 -4.31
C ALA A 82 17.58 6.46 -3.52
N SER A 83 18.69 6.75 -4.17
CA SER A 83 19.69 7.68 -3.65
C SER A 83 19.06 9.05 -3.41
N VAL A 84 19.62 9.82 -2.48
CA VAL A 84 19.20 11.22 -2.25
C VAL A 84 19.27 12.04 -3.54
N GLN A 85 20.22 11.72 -4.42
CA GLN A 85 20.38 12.38 -5.70
C GLN A 85 19.19 12.13 -6.64
N GLU A 86 18.78 10.87 -6.82
CA GLU A 86 17.63 10.52 -7.68
C GLU A 86 16.33 11.17 -7.18
N LEU A 87 16.16 11.25 -5.86
CA LEU A 87 15.03 11.94 -5.24
C LEU A 87 15.05 13.44 -5.50
N ALA A 88 16.22 14.07 -5.36
CA ALA A 88 16.38 15.48 -5.65
C ALA A 88 16.10 15.78 -7.13
N GLU A 89 16.60 14.97 -8.05
CA GLU A 89 16.37 15.11 -9.49
C GLU A 89 14.88 14.98 -9.83
N TYR A 90 14.17 14.03 -9.22
CA TYR A 90 12.72 13.88 -9.41
C TYR A 90 11.94 15.09 -8.91
N VAL A 91 12.28 15.60 -7.71
CA VAL A 91 11.61 16.77 -7.13
C VAL A 91 11.86 18.01 -7.99
N VAL A 92 13.09 18.22 -8.44
CA VAL A 92 13.45 19.35 -9.32
C VAL A 92 12.73 19.23 -10.68
N GLY A 93 12.71 18.03 -11.27
CA GLY A 93 12.06 17.78 -12.56
C GLY A 93 10.54 17.97 -12.55
N ASN A 94 9.90 17.87 -11.37
CA ASN A 94 8.44 17.96 -11.22
C ASN A 94 8.01 19.12 -10.30
N GLN A 95 8.84 20.16 -10.17
CA GLN A 95 8.68 21.27 -9.22
C GLN A 95 7.26 21.86 -9.13
N LYS A 96 6.55 22.00 -10.26
CA LYS A 96 5.23 22.63 -10.30
C LYS A 96 4.21 21.83 -9.48
N ILE A 97 4.25 20.50 -9.62
CA ILE A 97 3.33 19.59 -8.91
C ILE A 97 3.61 19.64 -7.40
N PHE A 98 4.89 19.71 -7.03
CA PHE A 98 5.29 19.77 -5.63
C PHE A 98 4.93 21.10 -4.95
N LEU A 99 5.04 22.22 -5.66
CA LEU A 99 4.65 23.54 -5.13
C LEU A 99 3.14 23.69 -4.92
N GLU A 100 2.33 22.87 -5.58
CA GLU A 100 0.88 22.82 -5.37
C GLU A 100 0.49 21.94 -4.16
N ASP A 101 1.42 21.15 -3.61
CA ASP A 101 1.18 20.27 -2.48
C ASP A 101 1.36 21.01 -1.12
N PRO A 102 0.32 21.07 -0.26
CA PRO A 102 0.40 21.79 1.02
C PRO A 102 1.45 21.23 2.00
N LEU A 103 1.70 19.92 1.98
CA LEU A 103 2.66 19.29 2.89
C LEU A 103 4.09 19.56 2.43
N PHE A 104 4.34 19.54 1.11
CA PHE A 104 5.63 19.94 0.55
C PHE A 104 5.95 21.39 0.85
N ASN A 105 4.97 22.29 0.74
CA ASN A 105 5.15 23.71 1.10
C ASN A 105 5.52 23.86 2.60
N GLN A 106 4.82 23.15 3.49
CA GLN A 106 5.16 23.15 4.92
C GLN A 106 6.58 22.64 5.17
N PHE A 107 7.03 21.63 4.42
CA PHE A 107 8.40 21.11 4.50
C PHE A 107 9.43 22.17 4.08
N VAL A 108 9.20 22.85 2.95
CA VAL A 108 10.08 23.92 2.43
C VAL A 108 10.18 25.10 3.42
N GLU A 109 9.06 25.51 4.01
CA GLU A 109 9.05 26.57 5.02
C GLU A 109 9.93 26.20 6.23
N LYS A 110 9.76 24.99 6.78
CA LYS A 110 10.57 24.49 7.90
C LYS A 110 12.07 24.49 7.58
N LEU A 111 12.44 24.11 6.36
CA LEU A 111 13.84 24.14 5.93
C LEU A 111 14.37 25.57 5.82
N THR A 112 13.57 26.49 5.29
CA THR A 112 13.93 27.90 5.15
C THR A 112 14.21 28.53 6.52
N TYR A 113 13.32 28.31 7.50
CA TYR A 113 13.52 28.79 8.86
C TYR A 113 14.79 28.24 9.50
N LYS A 114 15.06 26.95 9.32
CA LYS A 114 16.27 26.32 9.88
C LYS A 114 17.54 26.93 9.30
N ARG A 115 17.61 27.13 7.98
CA ARG A 115 18.78 27.74 7.32
C ARG A 115 19.01 29.19 7.74
N MET A 116 17.95 29.99 7.84
CA MET A 116 18.08 31.39 8.29
C MET A 116 18.70 31.50 9.68
N TRP A 117 18.32 30.58 10.59
CA TRP A 117 18.86 30.55 11.94
C TRP A 117 20.30 30.03 12.03
N GLU A 118 20.71 29.14 11.11
CA GLU A 118 22.09 28.67 11.02
C GLU A 118 23.04 29.76 10.48
N ILE A 119 22.57 30.61 9.55
CA ILE A 119 23.33 31.73 9.00
C ILE A 119 23.54 32.83 10.05
N ASP A 120 22.49 33.26 10.77
CA ASP A 120 22.58 34.30 11.81
C ASP A 120 23.48 33.88 13.01
N LYS A 121 23.71 32.57 13.19
CA LYS A 121 24.68 32.05 14.17
C LYS A 121 26.11 32.07 13.69
N SER A 122 26.34 31.94 12.38
CA SER A 122 27.66 32.01 11.76
C SER A 122 28.21 33.43 11.71
N ASP A 123 27.34 34.44 11.66
CA ASP A 123 27.73 35.86 11.61
C ASP A 123 28.03 36.45 13.00
N LYS A 124 27.77 35.71 14.09
CA LYS A 124 28.00 36.12 15.48
C LYS A 124 29.22 35.47 16.13
N GLN A 125 30.11 34.89 15.32
CA GLN A 125 31.38 34.27 15.72
C GLN A 125 32.54 34.97 15.04
#